data_AF-A0A1X0QJE7-F1
#
_entry.id   AF-A0A1X0QJE7-F1
#
_cell.length_a   1.000
_cell.length_b   1.000
_cell.length_c   1.000
_cell.angle_alpha   90.00
_cell.angle_beta   90.00
_cell.angle_gamma   90.00
#
_symmetry.space_group_name_H-M   'P 1'
#
loop_
_entity.id
_entity.type
_entity.pdbx_description
1 polymer ?
#
loop_
_entity_poly.entity_id
_entity_poly.type
_entity_poly.pdbx_seq_one_letter_code
_entity_poly.pdbx_strand_id
1 'polypeptide(L)'
;MSTLETYEKKLDEKIDNLQNELEKLSADENRPLAYITYEDIKNINDFENKLTFALKVPTDATIIYPYYSKSLYRMNAKTEKGKIEVLYIDDEEEGK
;
A
#
# COMPACT_ATOMS: atom_id res chain seq x y z
N MET A 1 -15.01 23.52 -31.39
CA MET A 1 -14.28 22.75 -30.36
C MET A 1 -14.23 21.32 -30.84
N SER A 2 -13.02 20.83 -31.02
CA SER A 2 -12.70 19.52 -31.58
C SER A 2 -13.26 18.41 -30.67
N THR A 3 -13.62 17.27 -31.25
CA THR A 3 -14.10 16.09 -30.50
C THR A 3 -13.11 15.65 -29.42
N LEU A 4 -11.82 15.94 -29.61
CA LEU A 4 -10.75 15.66 -28.65
C LEU A 4 -10.83 16.55 -27.40
N GLU A 5 -11.08 17.85 -27.55
CA GLU A 5 -11.19 18.80 -26.42
C GLU A 5 -12.39 18.45 -25.51
N THR A 6 -13.47 17.94 -26.11
CA THR A 6 -14.65 17.48 -25.35
C THR A 6 -14.35 16.19 -24.58
N TYR A 7 -13.54 15.30 -25.16
CA TYR A 7 -13.15 14.06 -24.51
C TYR A 7 -12.16 14.29 -23.37
N GLU A 8 -11.19 15.18 -23.56
CA GLU A 8 -10.24 15.64 -22.53
C GLU A 8 -11.00 16.20 -21.33
N LYS A 9 -11.90 17.18 -21.56
CA LYS A 9 -12.72 17.76 -20.48
C LYS A 9 -13.53 16.70 -19.72
N LYS A 10 -14.09 15.73 -20.41
CA LYS A 10 -14.86 14.64 -19.78
C LYS A 10 -13.99 13.71 -18.94
N LEU A 11 -12.72 13.51 -19.32
CA LEU A 11 -11.76 12.75 -18.53
C LEU A 11 -11.36 13.52 -17.26
N ASP A 12 -11.07 14.82 -17.39
CA ASP A 12 -10.78 15.68 -16.23
C ASP A 12 -11.96 15.70 -15.24
N GLU A 13 -13.19 15.86 -15.72
CA GLU A 13 -14.39 15.81 -14.86
C GLU A 13 -14.55 14.46 -14.16
N LYS A 14 -14.14 13.35 -14.79
CA LYS A 14 -14.15 12.03 -14.15
C LYS A 14 -13.05 11.88 -13.11
N ILE A 15 -11.84 12.37 -13.40
CA ILE A 15 -10.72 12.32 -12.47
C ILE A 15 -11.06 13.10 -11.21
N ASP A 16 -11.60 14.31 -11.36
CA ASP A 16 -11.99 15.17 -10.25
C ASP A 16 -13.08 14.51 -9.39
N ASN A 17 -14.12 13.94 -10.02
CA ASN A 17 -15.16 13.22 -9.27
C ASN A 17 -14.60 12.02 -8.49
N LEU A 18 -13.74 11.21 -9.11
CA LEU A 18 -13.14 10.05 -8.45
C LEU A 18 -12.22 10.46 -7.29
N GLN A 19 -11.47 11.56 -7.45
CA GLN A 19 -10.65 12.11 -6.37
C GLN A 19 -11.53 12.54 -5.18
N ASN A 20 -12.61 13.28 -5.45
CA ASN A 20 -13.56 13.69 -4.43
C ASN A 20 -14.21 12.50 -3.70
N GLU A 21 -14.52 11.41 -4.41
CA GLU A 21 -15.03 10.18 -3.79
C GLU A 21 -13.98 9.51 -2.89
N LEU A 22 -12.73 9.41 -3.36
CA LEU A 22 -11.63 8.84 -2.57
C LEU A 22 -11.33 9.64 -1.30
N GLU A 23 -11.39 10.98 -1.38
CA GLU A 23 -11.20 11.85 -0.20
C GLU A 23 -12.31 11.64 0.84
N LYS A 24 -13.57 11.52 0.41
CA LYS A 24 -14.70 11.22 1.31
C LYS A 24 -14.57 9.84 1.95
N LEU A 25 -14.14 8.84 1.19
CA LEU A 25 -13.90 7.49 1.71
C LEU A 25 -12.73 7.46 2.69
N SER A 26 -11.70 8.26 2.44
CA SER A 26 -10.51 8.37 3.30
C SER A 26 -10.68 9.32 4.49
N ALA A 27 -11.90 9.85 4.70
CA ALA A 27 -12.21 10.75 5.81
C ALA A 27 -11.93 10.09 7.17
N ASP A 28 -11.66 10.92 8.18
CA ASP A 28 -11.26 10.48 9.53
C ASP A 28 -12.29 9.50 10.15
N GLU A 29 -13.58 9.70 9.83
CA GLU A 29 -14.68 8.84 10.27
C GLU A 29 -14.55 7.38 9.81
N ASN A 30 -13.95 7.14 8.64
CA ASN A 30 -13.76 5.79 8.08
C ASN A 30 -12.41 5.16 8.48
N ARG A 31 -11.50 5.91 9.12
CA ARG A 31 -10.19 5.38 9.53
C ARG A 31 -10.27 4.15 10.45
N PRO A 32 -11.23 4.03 11.40
CA PRO A 32 -11.35 2.83 12.22
C PRO A 32 -11.71 1.58 11.43
N LEU A 33 -12.30 1.73 10.24
CA LEU A 33 -12.66 0.64 9.34
C LEU A 33 -11.55 0.33 8.32
N ALA A 34 -10.55 1.20 8.20
CA ALA A 34 -9.43 1.07 7.28
C ALA A 34 -8.31 0.21 7.85
N TYR A 35 -8.61 -1.05 8.15
CA TYR A 35 -7.62 -2.06 8.55
C TYR A 35 -7.80 -3.33 7.73
N ILE A 36 -6.75 -4.15 7.74
CA ILE A 36 -6.74 -5.49 7.16
C ILE A 36 -6.43 -6.50 8.27
N THR A 37 -7.00 -7.69 8.17
CA THR A 37 -6.74 -8.76 9.12
C THR A 37 -5.63 -9.67 8.61
N TYR A 38 -5.10 -10.53 9.50
CA TYR A 38 -4.15 -11.56 9.11
C TYR A 38 -4.77 -12.55 8.10
N GLU A 39 -6.05 -12.85 8.24
CA GLU A 39 -6.77 -13.76 7.34
C GLU A 39 -6.88 -13.18 5.93
N ASP A 40 -7.15 -11.88 5.80
CA ASP A 40 -7.19 -11.19 4.49
C ASP A 40 -5.86 -11.31 3.74
N ILE A 41 -4.74 -11.20 4.45
CA ILE A 41 -3.41 -11.28 3.84
C ILE A 41 -3.05 -12.71 3.47
N LYS A 42 -3.40 -13.69 4.32
CA LYS A 42 -3.18 -15.12 4.05
C LYS A 42 -4.02 -15.63 2.87
N ASN A 43 -5.21 -15.07 2.66
CA ASN A 43 -6.06 -15.42 1.51
C ASN A 43 -5.51 -14.93 0.16
N ILE A 44 -4.40 -14.18 0.13
CA ILE A 44 -3.74 -13.77 -1.12
C ILE A 44 -2.77 -14.88 -1.53
N ASN A 45 -3.14 -15.67 -2.55
CA ASN A 45 -2.35 -16.79 -3.07
C ASN A 45 -0.88 -16.44 -3.39
N ASP A 46 -0.60 -15.19 -3.77
CA ASP A 46 0.75 -14.72 -4.04
C ASP A 46 1.66 -14.71 -2.80
N PHE A 47 1.11 -14.71 -1.58
CA PHE A 47 1.87 -14.71 -0.32
C PHE A 47 1.96 -16.09 0.35
N GLU A 48 1.29 -17.12 -0.17
CA GLU A 48 1.35 -18.48 0.37
C GLU A 48 2.78 -19.02 0.42
N ASN A 49 3.17 -19.63 1.55
CA ASN A 49 4.51 -20.18 1.80
C ASN A 49 5.66 -19.17 1.62
N LYS A 50 5.39 -17.86 1.74
CA LYS A 50 6.41 -16.80 1.66
C LYS A 50 6.47 -16.01 2.96
N LEU A 51 7.71 -15.67 3.34
CA LEU A 51 7.98 -14.82 4.49
C LEU A 51 7.43 -13.41 4.24
N THR A 52 6.33 -13.06 4.91
CA THR A 52 5.59 -11.82 4.64
C THR A 52 5.79 -10.81 5.75
N PHE A 53 6.04 -9.55 5.37
CA PHE A 53 6.18 -8.44 6.32
C PHE A 53 5.28 -7.29 5.89
N ALA A 54 4.46 -6.80 6.82
CA ALA A 54 3.74 -5.55 6.66
C ALA A 54 4.61 -4.39 7.15
N LEU A 55 4.84 -3.42 6.28
CA LEU A 55 5.61 -2.22 6.59
C LEU A 55 4.67 -1.02 6.68
N LYS A 56 4.53 -0.45 7.88
CA LYS A 56 3.84 0.83 8.07
C LYS A 56 4.90 1.92 8.16
N VAL A 57 4.96 2.73 7.11
CA VAL A 57 5.91 3.83 6.97
C VAL A 57 5.15 5.16 6.86
N PRO A 58 5.69 6.26 7.39
CA PRO A 58 5.12 7.58 7.18
C PRO A 58 5.25 8.00 5.71
N THR A 59 4.42 8.93 5.26
CA THR A 59 4.36 9.39 3.87
C THR A 59 5.68 10.01 3.38
N ASP A 60 6.46 10.62 4.27
CA ASP A 60 7.80 11.17 3.99
C ASP A 60 8.91 10.11 3.93
N ALA A 61 8.62 8.82 4.15
CA ALA A 61 9.64 7.79 4.12
C ALA A 61 10.15 7.52 2.71
N THR A 62 11.47 7.43 2.57
CA THR A 62 12.13 6.92 1.36
C THR A 62 12.34 5.41 1.49
N ILE A 63 11.74 4.65 0.57
CA ILE A 63 11.95 3.20 0.44
C ILE A 63 12.90 2.95 -0.73
N ILE A 64 14.05 2.36 -0.44
CA ILE A 64 14.99 1.86 -1.43
C ILE A 64 14.63 0.40 -1.71
N TYR A 65 14.05 0.17 -2.88
CA TYR A 65 13.65 -1.15 -3.37
C TYR A 65 14.81 -2.16 -3.33
N PRO A 66 14.50 -3.45 -3.16
CA PRO A 66 15.51 -4.47 -2.98
C PRO A 66 16.48 -4.51 -4.16
N TYR A 67 17.78 -4.33 -3.86
CA TYR A 67 18.86 -4.52 -4.82
C TYR A 67 19.75 -5.67 -4.34
N TYR A 68 20.25 -6.45 -5.30
CA TYR A 68 21.18 -7.54 -5.01
C TYR A 68 22.58 -6.96 -4.80
N SER A 69 23.13 -7.15 -3.60
CA SER A 69 24.48 -6.67 -3.27
C SER A 69 25.17 -7.64 -2.34
N LYS A 70 26.42 -7.99 -2.67
CA LYS A 70 27.26 -8.89 -1.86
C LYS A 70 26.53 -10.20 -1.47
N SER A 71 25.83 -10.80 -2.42
CA SER A 71 25.09 -12.06 -2.26
C SER A 71 23.84 -12.01 -1.38
N LEU A 72 23.33 -10.81 -1.08
CA LEU A 72 22.10 -10.62 -0.30
C LEU A 72 21.18 -9.61 -0.99
N TYR A 73 19.87 -9.84 -0.88
CA TYR A 73 18.87 -8.82 -1.20
C TYR A 73 18.73 -7.87 -0.02
N ARG A 74 18.89 -6.57 -0.27
CA ARG A 74 18.75 -5.53 0.76
C ARG A 74 17.72 -4.49 0.33
N MET A 75 16.71 -4.30 1.17
CA MET A 75 15.79 -3.17 1.12
C MET A 75 16.14 -2.23 2.27
N ASN A 76 16.17 -0.92 2.02
CA ASN A 76 16.41 0.08 3.07
C ASN A 76 15.24 1.05 3.11
N ALA A 77 14.65 1.26 4.28
CA ALA A 77 13.65 2.28 4.49
C ALA A 77 14.21 3.34 5.45
N LYS A 78 14.12 4.62 5.06
CA LYS A 78 14.59 5.75 5.87
C LYS A 78 13.47 6.78 5.99
N THR A 79 13.29 7.33 7.18
CA THR A 79 12.39 8.45 7.42
C THR A 79 13.07 9.50 8.29
N GLU A 80 12.78 10.77 8.03
CA GLU A 80 13.24 11.90 8.85
C GLU A 80 12.19 12.32 9.89
N LYS A 81 10.93 11.92 9.69
CA LYS A 81 9.80 12.26 10.56
C LYS A 81 8.86 11.06 10.72
N GLY A 82 8.80 10.53 11.94
CA GLY A 82 7.92 9.43 12.29
C GLY A 82 8.66 8.12 12.56
N LYS A 83 7.89 7.06 12.80
CA LYS A 83 8.38 5.71 13.11
C LYS A 83 8.05 4.78 11.95
N ILE A 84 8.97 3.88 11.66
CA ILE A 84 8.72 2.73 10.78
C ILE A 84 8.30 1.57 11.68
N GLU A 85 7.11 1.02 11.42
CA GLU A 85 6.62 -0.16 12.13
C GLU A 85 6.66 -1.35 11.17
N VAL A 86 7.24 -2.45 11.61
CA VAL A 86 7.38 -3.68 10.84
C VAL A 86 6.63 -4.77 11.58
N LEU A 87 5.60 -5.33 10.95
CA LEU A 87 4.89 -6.50 11.43
C LEU A 87 5.31 -7.70 10.59
N TYR A 88 5.76 -8.76 11.27
CA TYR A 88 5.93 -10.05 10.65
C TYR A 88 4.57 -10.76 10.60
N ILE A 89 4.20 -11.23 9.42
CA ILE A 89 2.97 -11.97 9.18
C ILE A 89 3.41 -13.41 9.03
N ASP A 90 3.17 -14.16 10.09
CA ASP A 90 3.64 -15.51 10.19
C ASP A 90 2.70 -16.48 9.45
N ASP A 91 3.31 -17.41 8.73
CA ASP A 91 2.62 -18.44 7.95
C ASP A 91 2.41 -19.73 8.77
N GLU A 92 2.84 -19.80 10.03
CA GLU A 92 2.68 -21.00 10.85
C GLU A 92 1.18 -21.27 11.08
N GLU A 93 0.68 -22.23 10.31
CA GLU A 93 -0.16 -23.25 10.92
C GLU A 93 0.64 -23.84 12.09
N GLU A 94 0.32 -23.41 13.31
CA GLU A 94 0.73 -24.14 14.50
C GLU A 94 0.33 -25.62 14.34
N GLY A 95 1.35 -26.49 14.19
CA GLY A 95 1.34 -27.88 14.62
C GLY A 95 0.33 -28.84 13.98
N LYS A 96 0.84 -29.73 13.12
CA LYS A 96 0.40 -31.13 13.09
C LYS A 96 1.54 -32.07 13.44
#